data_AF-A0A6G0J740-F1
#
_entry.id   AF-A0A6G0J740-F1
#
_cell.length_a   1.000
_cell.length_b   1.000
_cell.length_c   1.000
_cell.angle_alpha   90.00
_cell.angle_beta   90.00
_cell.angle_gamma   90.00
#
_symmetry.space_group_name_H-M   'P 1'
#
loop_
_entity.id
_entity.type
_entity.pdbx_description
1 polymer ?
#
loop_
_entity_poly.entity_id
_entity_poly.type
_entity_poly.pdbx_seq_one_letter_code
_entity_poly.pdbx_strand_id
1 'polypeptide(L)'
;MSAKTKKKTRESFGATAPPFIDYLKDILRRYPDGGQILKELIQNADDAQATEVVFIHDERSYGTESLWSDELGEYQGPALYAYNNAAFTDDDWNGIQMAGRSVKRNDPNKVGRFGIGFNSVYHITDLPGIFSSGHLGIMDPQEKIFGQKEADNRRHIKWQEEDQKHDEHAVWNELLMNEVLPQAYLMIIQDAIKLAQESILPVSSVYDLWPDITQIKHKDKWYTVALNALQHLFRQKVAVLSLAKDETMFITPAEAVFPCNGPTSPDILAAIKRTLVSCGENLVTLPDSVARAMKEAYPDFNTLKHVTPTYLRDILRRFGVHVMSQDDKLSLLEYILSDGKYRELEGLQLLPLSDGSFRCFTNREEDTALIDSNEFPRALLPFCNQLFIPDDLSPVCINHLKELARKNLFKVINMDADQVAEHTRRYLPQDWKKTRTGLVNWDISNSQHPPLDWLQEFWKFLNTHFKDANRVPYA
;
A
#
# COMPACT_ATOMS: atom_id res chain seq x y z
N MET A 1 21.26 23.30 -2.54
CA MET A 1 21.53 22.26 -3.56
C MET A 1 20.64 21.06 -3.22
N SER A 2 19.80 20.47 -4.05
CA SER A 2 19.51 20.57 -5.48
C SER A 2 18.04 20.16 -5.66
N ALA A 3 17.29 20.90 -6.48
CA ALA A 3 15.88 20.65 -6.78
C ALA A 3 15.72 19.41 -7.69
N LYS A 4 14.82 18.48 -7.33
CA LYS A 4 14.44 17.36 -8.22
C LYS A 4 13.27 17.76 -9.12
N THR A 5 13.59 17.86 -10.40
CA THR A 5 12.72 18.18 -11.54
C THR A 5 11.67 17.09 -11.76
N LYS A 6 10.38 17.45 -11.77
CA LYS A 6 9.27 16.57 -12.18
C LYS A 6 9.34 16.30 -13.68
N LYS A 7 9.38 15.03 -14.09
CA LYS A 7 9.25 14.61 -15.51
C LYS A 7 7.83 14.89 -16.01
N LYS A 8 7.71 15.72 -17.06
CA LYS A 8 6.49 15.97 -17.84
C LYS A 8 6.04 14.70 -18.56
N THR A 9 4.79 14.29 -18.36
CA THR A 9 4.04 13.36 -19.21
C THR A 9 3.89 13.95 -20.63
N ARG A 10 4.05 13.13 -21.67
CA ARG A 10 3.87 13.55 -23.07
C ARG A 10 2.41 13.98 -23.29
N GLU A 11 2.23 15.24 -23.65
CA GLU A 11 0.96 15.83 -24.07
C GLU A 11 0.50 15.19 -25.40
N SER A 12 -0.80 14.94 -25.55
CA SER A 12 -1.40 14.47 -26.80
C SER A 12 -1.07 15.44 -27.94
N PHE A 13 -0.66 14.93 -29.11
CA PHE A 13 -0.37 15.76 -30.28
C PHE A 13 -1.65 16.09 -31.05
N GLY A 14 -2.01 17.38 -31.08
CA GLY A 14 -3.14 17.92 -31.83
C GLY A 14 -3.25 19.43 -31.60
N ALA A 15 -3.87 20.16 -32.52
CA ALA A 15 -4.14 21.58 -32.33
C ALA A 15 -5.26 21.76 -31.29
N THR A 16 -5.00 22.48 -30.21
CA THR A 16 -6.02 22.87 -29.23
C THR A 16 -6.81 24.05 -29.78
N ALA A 17 -8.14 24.01 -29.68
CA ALA A 17 -8.96 25.17 -30.01
C ALA A 17 -8.58 26.33 -29.07
N PRO A 18 -8.31 27.54 -29.61
CA PRO A 18 -8.00 28.68 -28.77
C PRO A 18 -9.22 29.03 -27.91
N PRO A 19 -9.02 29.52 -26.67
CA PRO A 19 -10.11 30.00 -25.83
C PRO A 19 -10.94 31.08 -26.53
N PHE A 20 -12.23 31.16 -26.22
CA PHE A 20 -13.14 32.16 -26.82
C PHE A 20 -12.65 33.60 -26.66
N ILE A 21 -11.94 33.90 -25.56
CA ILE A 21 -11.36 35.21 -25.30
C ILE A 21 -10.34 35.64 -26.37
N ASP A 22 -9.61 34.70 -26.99
CA ASP A 22 -8.63 35.03 -28.02
C ASP A 22 -9.32 35.37 -29.34
N TYR A 23 -10.48 34.75 -29.62
CA TYR A 23 -11.34 35.15 -30.73
C TYR A 23 -11.92 36.56 -30.54
N LEU A 24 -12.38 36.90 -29.32
CA LEU A 24 -12.86 38.25 -29.01
C LEU A 24 -11.75 39.30 -29.16
N LYS A 25 -10.53 39.04 -28.65
CA LYS A 25 -9.39 39.96 -28.82
C LYS A 25 -9.09 40.24 -30.29
N ASP A 26 -9.20 39.23 -31.15
CA ASP A 26 -8.99 39.40 -32.59
C ASP A 26 -10.10 40.21 -33.26
N ILE A 27 -11.35 40.12 -32.79
CA ILE A 27 -12.43 41.01 -33.22
C ILE A 27 -12.12 42.45 -32.80
N LEU A 28 -11.84 42.70 -31.52
CA LEU A 28 -11.61 44.05 -31.01
C LEU A 28 -10.40 44.73 -31.68
N ARG A 29 -9.35 43.96 -32.04
CA ARG A 29 -8.22 44.48 -32.83
C ARG A 29 -8.60 44.91 -34.25
N ARG A 30 -9.58 44.24 -34.87
CA ARG A 30 -10.06 44.55 -36.23
C ARG A 30 -11.06 45.70 -36.26
N TYR A 31 -11.66 46.03 -35.12
CA TYR A 31 -12.65 47.10 -34.94
C TYR A 31 -12.15 48.12 -33.91
N PRO A 32 -11.11 48.92 -34.21
CA PRO A 32 -10.51 49.82 -33.23
C PRO A 32 -11.49 50.89 -32.71
N ASP A 33 -11.31 51.31 -31.46
CA ASP A 33 -12.17 52.22 -30.70
C ASP A 33 -12.51 53.52 -31.47
N GLY A 34 -13.78 53.61 -31.86
CA GLY A 34 -14.43 54.76 -32.45
C GLY A 34 -15.93 54.60 -32.28
N GLY A 35 -16.75 55.63 -32.56
CA GLY A 35 -18.22 55.63 -32.38
C GLY A 35 -19.02 54.54 -33.12
N GLN A 36 -18.35 53.50 -33.63
CA GLN A 36 -18.90 52.28 -34.19
C GLN A 36 -19.76 51.52 -33.18
N ILE A 37 -19.41 51.47 -31.89
CA ILE A 37 -20.19 50.73 -30.87
C ILE A 37 -21.65 51.22 -30.84
N LEU A 38 -21.85 52.54 -30.84
CA LEU A 38 -23.20 53.14 -30.86
C LEU A 38 -23.92 52.84 -32.17
N LYS A 39 -23.22 52.83 -33.30
CA LYS A 39 -23.80 52.49 -34.61
C LYS A 39 -24.26 51.04 -34.67
N GLU A 40 -23.47 50.10 -34.15
CA GLU A 40 -23.84 48.67 -34.09
C GLU A 40 -25.07 48.46 -33.19
N LEU A 41 -25.17 49.18 -32.05
CA LEU A 41 -26.34 49.10 -31.17
C LEU A 41 -27.59 49.73 -31.80
N ILE A 42 -27.46 50.84 -32.52
CA ILE A 42 -28.55 51.43 -33.31
C ILE A 42 -28.99 50.48 -34.42
N GLN A 43 -28.05 49.84 -35.11
CA GLN A 43 -28.34 48.90 -36.18
C GLN A 43 -29.04 47.64 -35.65
N ASN A 44 -28.65 47.12 -34.49
CA ASN A 44 -29.36 46.02 -33.83
C ASN A 44 -30.80 46.40 -33.48
N ALA A 45 -31.05 47.65 -33.07
CA ALA A 45 -32.39 48.16 -32.80
C ALA A 45 -33.22 48.29 -34.08
N ASP A 46 -32.63 48.76 -35.19
CA ASP A 46 -33.27 48.84 -36.51
C ASP A 46 -33.62 47.45 -37.06
N ASP A 47 -32.71 46.47 -36.93
CA ASP A 47 -32.94 45.05 -37.26
C ASP A 47 -34.11 44.43 -36.47
N ALA A 48 -34.32 44.91 -35.24
CA ALA A 48 -35.44 44.54 -34.37
C ALA A 48 -36.70 45.39 -34.62
N GLN A 49 -36.67 46.31 -35.60
CA GLN A 49 -37.75 47.23 -35.95
C GLN A 49 -38.15 48.20 -34.83
N ALA A 50 -37.19 48.58 -33.99
CA ALA A 50 -37.40 49.60 -32.96
C ALA A 50 -37.63 50.98 -33.60
N THR A 51 -38.48 51.80 -32.98
CA THR A 51 -38.75 53.17 -33.41
C THR A 51 -38.01 54.21 -32.56
N GLU A 52 -37.43 53.78 -31.44
CA GLU A 52 -36.72 54.63 -30.49
C GLU A 52 -35.48 53.92 -29.97
N VAL A 53 -34.37 54.66 -29.86
CA VAL A 53 -33.12 54.21 -29.25
C VAL A 53 -32.63 55.31 -28.30
N VAL A 54 -32.28 54.93 -27.06
CA VAL A 54 -31.80 55.85 -26.03
C VAL A 54 -30.50 55.33 -25.44
N PHE A 55 -29.48 56.19 -25.37
CA PHE A 55 -28.22 55.89 -24.68
C PHE A 55 -28.11 56.72 -23.40
N ILE A 56 -27.80 56.05 -22.29
CA ILE A 56 -27.68 56.68 -20.97
C ILE A 56 -26.33 56.29 -20.39
N HIS A 57 -25.50 57.28 -20.09
CA HIS A 57 -24.35 57.11 -19.21
C HIS A 57 -24.82 57.31 -17.77
N ASP A 58 -24.87 56.23 -17.01
CA ASP A 58 -25.33 56.23 -15.62
C ASP A 58 -24.11 56.12 -14.69
N GLU A 59 -23.89 57.15 -13.87
CA GLU A 59 -22.74 57.23 -12.95
C GLU A 59 -23.04 56.66 -11.55
N ARG A 60 -24.23 56.07 -11.35
CA ARG A 60 -24.62 55.47 -10.07
C ARG A 60 -23.77 54.22 -9.77
N SER A 61 -23.55 53.99 -8.48
CA SER A 61 -23.03 52.72 -7.95
C SER A 61 -24.08 52.05 -7.08
N TYR A 62 -24.20 50.73 -7.21
CA TYR A 62 -25.17 49.90 -6.51
C TYR A 62 -24.52 49.09 -5.38
N GLY A 63 -25.33 48.58 -4.45
CA GLY A 63 -24.84 47.77 -3.34
C GLY A 63 -24.28 46.41 -3.79
N THR A 64 -23.32 45.88 -3.04
CA THR A 64 -22.63 44.60 -3.33
C THR A 64 -22.99 43.49 -2.34
N GLU A 65 -23.99 43.70 -1.49
CA GLU A 65 -24.32 42.80 -0.37
C GLU A 65 -25.18 41.59 -0.77
N SER A 66 -25.81 41.61 -1.95
CA SER A 66 -26.75 40.58 -2.41
C SER A 66 -26.53 40.23 -3.88
N LEU A 67 -25.28 39.86 -4.21
CA LEU A 67 -24.87 39.46 -5.55
C LEU A 67 -24.81 37.93 -5.68
N TRP A 68 -24.82 37.43 -6.91
CA TRP A 68 -24.67 35.99 -7.21
C TRP A 68 -23.29 35.46 -6.80
N SER A 69 -22.24 36.27 -6.97
CA SER A 69 -20.89 36.00 -6.50
C SER A 69 -20.17 37.29 -6.10
N ASP A 70 -19.11 37.19 -5.30
CA ASP A 70 -18.34 38.35 -4.84
C ASP A 70 -17.66 39.08 -6.02
N GLU A 71 -17.28 38.33 -7.08
CA GLU A 71 -16.66 38.88 -8.29
C GLU A 71 -17.57 39.84 -9.05
N LEU A 72 -18.90 39.72 -8.92
CA LEU A 72 -19.84 40.68 -9.50
C LEU A 72 -19.73 42.07 -8.87
N GLY A 73 -19.12 42.20 -7.69
CA GLY A 73 -18.96 43.47 -7.00
C GLY A 73 -18.24 44.53 -7.83
N GLU A 74 -17.31 44.11 -8.69
CA GLU A 74 -16.55 45.00 -9.60
C GLU A 74 -17.43 45.63 -10.70
N TYR A 75 -18.60 45.04 -10.99
CA TYR A 75 -19.51 45.45 -12.07
C TYR A 75 -20.74 46.24 -11.59
N GLN A 76 -20.81 46.58 -10.30
CA GLN A 76 -21.93 47.34 -9.72
C GLN A 76 -21.77 48.87 -9.82
N GLY A 77 -20.78 49.37 -10.57
CA GLY A 77 -20.47 50.78 -10.75
C GLY A 77 -21.12 51.45 -11.97
N PRO A 78 -20.56 52.58 -12.43
CA PRO A 78 -21.03 53.30 -13.61
C PRO A 78 -21.17 52.42 -14.85
N ALA A 79 -22.23 52.62 -15.63
CA ALA A 79 -22.55 51.81 -16.81
C ALA A 79 -23.13 52.64 -17.97
N LEU A 80 -22.89 52.15 -19.19
CA LEU A 80 -23.58 52.62 -20.39
C LEU A 80 -24.81 51.74 -20.65
N TYR A 81 -26.00 52.32 -20.54
CA TYR A 81 -27.25 51.67 -20.93
C TYR A 81 -27.62 52.03 -22.37
N ALA A 82 -28.01 51.03 -23.16
CA ALA A 82 -28.56 51.20 -24.50
C ALA A 82 -29.97 50.59 -24.53
N TYR A 83 -30.99 51.44 -24.61
CA TYR A 83 -32.39 51.07 -24.67
C TYR A 83 -32.91 51.16 -26.09
N ASN A 84 -33.79 50.23 -26.48
CA ASN A 84 -34.67 50.37 -27.61
C ASN A 84 -36.04 49.77 -27.27
N ASN A 85 -37.09 50.19 -27.98
CA ASN A 85 -38.47 49.79 -27.67
C ASN A 85 -38.93 48.49 -28.36
N ALA A 86 -38.02 47.72 -28.97
CA ALA A 86 -38.28 46.38 -29.45
C ALA A 86 -37.94 45.31 -28.39
N ALA A 87 -38.64 44.18 -28.44
CA ALA A 87 -38.45 43.06 -27.51
C ALA A 87 -37.71 41.91 -28.20
N PHE A 88 -36.80 41.24 -27.50
CA PHE A 88 -36.11 40.06 -28.03
C PHE A 88 -37.11 38.92 -28.23
N THR A 89 -36.97 38.25 -29.38
CA THR A 89 -37.58 36.95 -29.66
C THR A 89 -36.70 35.80 -29.17
N ASP A 90 -37.21 34.57 -29.14
CA ASP A 90 -36.42 33.38 -28.81
C ASP A 90 -35.24 33.18 -29.78
N ASP A 91 -35.42 33.55 -31.05
CA ASP A 91 -34.35 33.52 -32.06
C ASP A 91 -33.27 34.55 -31.79
N ASP A 92 -33.62 35.72 -31.24
CA ASP A 92 -32.64 36.74 -30.84
C ASP A 92 -31.82 36.30 -29.64
N TRP A 93 -32.45 35.64 -28.65
CA TRP A 93 -31.76 35.04 -27.51
C TRP A 93 -30.80 33.92 -27.93
N ASN A 94 -31.22 33.04 -28.84
CA ASN A 94 -30.34 32.02 -29.38
C ASN A 94 -29.22 32.63 -30.24
N GLY A 95 -29.55 33.64 -31.04
CA GLY A 95 -28.62 34.29 -31.96
C GLY A 95 -27.53 35.08 -31.26
N ILE A 96 -27.85 35.81 -30.19
CA ILE A 96 -26.90 36.66 -29.46
C ILE A 96 -25.82 35.85 -28.75
N GLN A 97 -26.12 34.59 -28.38
CA GLN A 97 -25.16 33.67 -27.73
C GLN A 97 -24.17 33.04 -28.73
N MET A 98 -24.47 33.03 -30.04
CA MET A 98 -23.65 32.37 -31.07
C MET A 98 -22.60 33.30 -31.67
N ALA A 99 -21.58 33.67 -30.88
CA ALA A 99 -20.49 34.51 -31.36
C ALA A 99 -19.73 33.87 -32.55
N GLY A 100 -19.88 34.46 -33.75
CA GLY A 100 -19.20 34.03 -34.96
C GLY A 100 -19.82 32.86 -35.74
N ARG A 101 -20.96 32.30 -35.28
CA ARG A 101 -21.74 31.29 -36.02
C ARG A 101 -23.16 31.81 -36.25
N SER A 102 -23.28 32.85 -37.07
CA SER A 102 -24.59 33.45 -37.36
C SER A 102 -25.50 32.45 -38.11
N VAL A 103 -26.72 32.25 -37.58
CA VAL A 103 -27.82 31.56 -38.27
C VAL A 103 -28.32 32.41 -39.46
N LYS A 104 -28.03 33.72 -39.44
CA LYS A 104 -28.42 34.73 -40.45
C LYS A 104 -27.62 34.65 -41.77
N ARG A 105 -26.88 33.56 -42.04
CA ARG A 105 -26.08 33.42 -43.27
C ARG A 105 -26.92 33.39 -44.56
N ASN A 106 -28.22 33.08 -44.44
CA ASN A 106 -29.13 32.84 -45.56
C ASN A 106 -30.27 33.88 -45.74
N ASP A 107 -30.34 34.94 -44.92
CA ASP A 107 -31.37 36.00 -45.06
C ASP A 107 -30.80 37.23 -45.80
N PRO A 108 -31.28 37.57 -47.02
CA PRO A 108 -30.75 38.69 -47.81
C PRO A 108 -31.17 40.07 -47.28
N ASN A 109 -32.22 40.15 -46.44
CA ASN A 109 -32.79 41.42 -45.99
C ASN A 109 -32.22 41.89 -44.63
N LYS A 110 -31.45 41.05 -43.94
CA LYS A 110 -30.78 41.39 -42.67
C LYS A 110 -29.31 41.71 -42.90
N VAL A 111 -28.88 42.93 -42.55
CA VAL A 111 -27.51 43.39 -42.76
C VAL A 111 -26.68 43.15 -41.50
N GLY A 112 -25.88 42.08 -41.52
CA GLY A 112 -25.05 41.68 -40.38
C GLY A 112 -24.53 40.25 -40.50
N ARG A 113 -23.94 39.91 -41.66
CA ARG A 113 -23.65 38.52 -42.09
C ARG A 113 -22.82 37.68 -41.10
N PHE A 114 -22.10 38.28 -40.17
CA PHE A 114 -21.17 37.58 -39.29
C PHE A 114 -21.58 37.49 -37.82
N GLY A 115 -22.64 38.20 -37.37
CA GLY A 115 -23.03 38.20 -35.96
C GLY A 115 -21.92 38.71 -35.02
N ILE A 116 -21.05 39.60 -35.53
CA ILE A 116 -19.86 40.11 -34.82
C ILE A 116 -20.13 41.50 -34.21
N GLY A 117 -21.11 42.26 -34.71
CA GLY A 117 -21.34 43.66 -34.34
C GLY A 117 -21.58 43.87 -32.84
N PHE A 118 -22.37 43.00 -32.20
CA PHE A 118 -22.58 43.07 -30.75
C PHE A 118 -21.28 42.91 -29.96
N ASN A 119 -20.31 42.12 -30.43
CA ASN A 119 -19.05 41.90 -29.72
C ASN A 119 -18.20 43.19 -29.58
N SER A 120 -18.53 44.28 -30.28
CA SER A 120 -17.86 45.57 -30.06
C SER A 120 -18.11 46.15 -28.67
N VAL A 121 -19.15 45.72 -27.95
CA VAL A 121 -19.40 46.19 -26.56
C VAL A 121 -18.28 45.80 -25.60
N TYR A 122 -17.49 44.78 -25.94
CA TYR A 122 -16.33 44.36 -25.15
C TYR A 122 -15.15 45.36 -25.15
N HIS A 123 -15.25 46.45 -25.92
CA HIS A 123 -14.36 47.60 -25.75
C HIS A 123 -14.64 48.40 -24.47
N ILE A 124 -15.87 48.32 -23.93
CA ILE A 124 -16.33 49.15 -22.80
C ILE A 124 -16.59 48.31 -21.54
N THR A 125 -16.97 47.04 -21.69
CA THR A 125 -17.28 46.15 -20.55
C THR A 125 -16.81 44.73 -20.80
N ASP A 126 -16.29 44.07 -19.77
CA ASP A 126 -16.00 42.63 -19.80
C ASP A 126 -17.25 41.76 -19.58
N LEU A 127 -18.36 42.36 -19.13
CA LEU A 127 -19.56 41.65 -18.67
C LEU A 127 -20.86 42.34 -19.13
N PRO A 128 -21.21 42.29 -20.43
CA PRO A 128 -22.43 42.92 -20.92
C PRO A 128 -23.69 42.20 -20.39
N GLY A 129 -24.65 43.00 -19.95
CA GLY A 129 -25.98 42.55 -19.53
C GLY A 129 -27.06 42.94 -20.54
N ILE A 130 -28.01 42.04 -20.78
CA ILE A 130 -29.13 42.22 -21.71
C ILE A 130 -30.41 41.92 -20.93
N PHE A 131 -31.32 42.90 -20.86
CA PHE A 131 -32.64 42.73 -20.25
C PHE A 131 -33.73 42.95 -21.31
N SER A 132 -34.52 41.92 -21.59
CA SER A 132 -35.62 41.99 -22.56
C SER A 132 -36.67 40.93 -22.28
N SER A 133 -37.95 41.22 -22.54
CA SER A 133 -39.06 40.26 -22.38
C SER A 133 -39.08 39.55 -21.00
N GLY A 134 -38.72 40.26 -19.92
CA GLY A 134 -38.67 39.70 -18.56
C GLY A 134 -37.47 38.78 -18.26
N HIS A 135 -36.52 38.64 -19.19
CA HIS A 135 -35.32 37.82 -19.04
C HIS A 135 -34.09 38.70 -18.94
N LEU A 136 -33.17 38.34 -18.04
CA LEU A 136 -31.85 38.95 -17.89
C LEU A 136 -30.78 37.94 -18.30
N GLY A 137 -30.02 38.26 -19.34
CA GLY A 137 -28.83 37.50 -19.74
C GLY A 137 -27.57 38.31 -19.44
N ILE A 138 -26.56 37.67 -18.86
CA ILE A 138 -25.24 38.27 -18.61
C ILE A 138 -24.20 37.40 -19.30
N MET A 139 -23.33 38.01 -20.10
CA MET A 139 -22.34 37.26 -20.89
C MET A 139 -20.96 37.35 -20.24
N ASP A 140 -20.45 36.22 -19.74
CA ASP A 140 -19.14 36.08 -19.10
C ASP A 140 -18.17 35.30 -20.01
N PRO A 141 -17.51 35.96 -20.98
CA PRO A 141 -16.63 35.29 -21.94
C PRO A 141 -15.33 34.76 -21.32
N GLN A 142 -15.01 35.17 -20.09
CA GLN A 142 -13.83 34.71 -19.35
C GLN A 142 -14.14 33.52 -18.44
N GLU A 143 -15.43 33.14 -18.32
CA GLU A 143 -15.93 32.07 -17.45
C GLU A 143 -15.46 32.21 -15.98
N LYS A 144 -15.37 33.45 -15.50
CA LYS A 144 -14.89 33.76 -14.14
C LYS A 144 -16.01 33.89 -13.11
N ILE A 145 -17.21 34.22 -13.55
CA ILE A 145 -18.34 34.64 -12.72
C ILE A 145 -19.44 33.58 -12.69
N PHE A 146 -19.84 33.07 -13.86
CA PHE A 146 -20.93 32.08 -13.98
C PHE A 146 -20.45 30.68 -14.37
N GLY A 147 -19.17 30.55 -14.74
CA GLY A 147 -18.58 29.26 -15.09
C GLY A 147 -18.62 28.29 -13.90
N GLN A 148 -19.40 27.23 -14.01
CA GLN A 148 -19.15 26.03 -13.22
C GLN A 148 -17.74 25.54 -13.54
N LYS A 149 -16.98 25.05 -12.55
CA LYS A 149 -15.75 24.27 -12.76
C LYS A 149 -15.97 22.96 -13.56
N GLU A 150 -17.09 22.79 -14.27
CA GLU A 150 -17.66 21.51 -14.70
C GLU A 150 -18.07 21.40 -16.19
N ALA A 151 -17.76 22.35 -17.07
CA ALA A 151 -17.95 22.13 -18.51
C ALA A 151 -16.67 21.57 -19.16
N ASP A 152 -16.76 20.33 -19.68
CA ASP A 152 -15.80 19.62 -20.54
C ASP A 152 -14.44 19.20 -19.96
N ASN A 153 -14.34 19.17 -18.63
CA ASN A 153 -13.34 18.35 -17.96
C ASN A 153 -13.88 16.92 -17.85
N ARG A 154 -13.32 15.97 -18.62
CA ARG A 154 -13.43 14.51 -18.37
C ARG A 154 -12.76 14.09 -17.05
N ARG A 155 -12.96 14.84 -15.97
CA ARG A 155 -12.39 14.61 -14.65
C ARG A 155 -13.34 13.79 -13.77
N HIS A 156 -14.60 13.63 -14.17
CA HIS A 156 -15.60 12.86 -13.43
C HIS A 156 -16.34 11.90 -14.36
N ILE A 157 -16.33 10.60 -13.99
CA ILE A 157 -17.12 9.57 -14.66
C ILE A 157 -18.58 9.73 -14.24
N LYS A 158 -19.50 9.80 -15.21
CA LYS A 158 -20.95 9.74 -14.96
C LYS A 158 -21.34 8.30 -14.70
N TRP A 159 -21.91 8.04 -13.53
CA TRP A 159 -22.34 6.72 -13.07
C TRP A 159 -23.86 6.61 -13.12
N GLN A 160 -24.39 5.41 -13.27
CA GLN A 160 -25.83 5.21 -13.13
C GLN A 160 -26.29 5.43 -11.69
N GLU A 161 -27.40 6.15 -11.55
CA GLU A 161 -28.15 6.34 -10.30
C GLU A 161 -29.60 5.88 -10.51
N GLU A 162 -30.37 5.65 -9.44
CA GLU A 162 -31.67 4.95 -9.50
C GLU A 162 -32.70 5.63 -10.42
N ASP A 163 -32.60 6.95 -10.58
CA ASP A 163 -33.44 7.81 -11.41
C ASP A 163 -32.92 7.99 -12.86
N GLN A 164 -31.71 7.54 -13.17
CA GLN A 164 -31.01 7.77 -14.45
C GLN A 164 -30.81 6.52 -15.31
N LYS A 165 -31.63 5.46 -15.10
CA LYS A 165 -31.50 4.16 -15.80
C LYS A 165 -31.57 4.21 -17.34
N HIS A 166 -32.04 5.31 -17.92
CA HIS A 166 -32.16 5.51 -19.37
C HIS A 166 -31.13 6.49 -19.95
N ASP A 167 -30.18 6.98 -19.14
CA ASP A 167 -29.11 7.83 -19.63
C ASP A 167 -28.08 7.00 -20.40
N GLU A 168 -28.07 7.15 -21.72
CA GLU A 168 -27.17 6.40 -22.61
C GLU A 168 -25.69 6.57 -22.23
N HIS A 169 -25.26 7.75 -21.78
CA HIS A 169 -23.87 8.00 -21.40
C HIS A 169 -23.51 7.27 -20.09
N ALA A 170 -24.42 7.24 -19.12
CA ALA A 170 -24.20 6.51 -17.87
C ALA A 170 -24.17 4.99 -18.10
N VAL A 171 -25.06 4.44 -18.96
CA VAL A 171 -25.04 3.03 -19.40
C VAL A 171 -23.72 2.68 -20.07
N TRP A 172 -23.26 3.51 -21.01
CA TRP A 172 -21.99 3.29 -21.71
C TRP A 172 -20.80 3.30 -20.76
N ASN A 173 -20.74 4.23 -19.81
CA ASN A 173 -19.67 4.28 -18.82
C ASN A 173 -19.67 3.04 -17.93
N GLU A 174 -20.83 2.56 -17.51
CA GLU A 174 -20.92 1.34 -16.70
C GLU A 174 -20.38 0.11 -17.43
N LEU A 175 -20.78 -0.08 -18.69
CA LEU A 175 -20.24 -1.15 -19.55
C LEU A 175 -18.73 -0.99 -19.75
N LEU A 176 -18.26 0.23 -20.00
CA LEU A 176 -16.84 0.49 -20.17
C LEU A 176 -16.04 0.14 -18.91
N MET A 177 -16.55 0.48 -17.73
CA MET A 177 -15.86 0.26 -16.45
C MET A 177 -15.94 -1.19 -15.96
N ASN A 178 -17.03 -1.92 -16.26
CA ASN A 178 -17.23 -3.29 -15.76
C ASN A 178 -16.91 -4.40 -16.77
N GLU A 179 -17.00 -4.14 -18.07
CA GLU A 179 -16.75 -5.14 -19.11
C GLU A 179 -15.41 -4.89 -19.84
N VAL A 180 -15.20 -3.67 -20.33
CA VAL A 180 -14.03 -3.36 -21.19
C VAL A 180 -12.76 -3.14 -20.37
N LEU A 181 -12.86 -2.34 -19.29
CA LEU A 181 -11.71 -1.98 -18.47
C LEU A 181 -11.01 -3.19 -17.83
N PRO A 182 -11.71 -4.18 -17.24
CA PRO A 182 -11.05 -5.37 -16.70
C PRO A 182 -10.26 -6.17 -17.74
N GLN A 183 -10.77 -6.26 -18.98
CA GLN A 183 -10.07 -6.94 -20.08
C GLN A 183 -8.82 -6.17 -20.50
N ALA A 184 -8.95 -4.86 -20.71
CA ALA A 184 -7.81 -4.02 -21.05
C ALA A 184 -6.74 -4.03 -19.94
N TYR A 185 -7.18 -3.98 -18.68
CA TYR A 185 -6.30 -4.05 -17.52
C TYR A 185 -5.55 -5.39 -17.44
N LEU A 186 -6.23 -6.50 -17.68
CA LEU A 186 -5.61 -7.82 -17.77
C LEU A 186 -4.50 -7.86 -18.84
N MET A 187 -4.77 -7.32 -20.03
CA MET A 187 -3.77 -7.26 -21.11
C MET A 187 -2.54 -6.46 -20.67
N ILE A 188 -2.73 -5.31 -20.02
CA ILE A 188 -1.63 -4.47 -19.51
C ILE A 188 -0.77 -5.24 -18.50
N ILE A 189 -1.40 -5.95 -17.55
CA ILE A 189 -0.67 -6.76 -16.56
C ILE A 189 0.09 -7.91 -17.24
N GLN A 190 -0.53 -8.61 -18.19
CA GLN A 190 0.11 -9.71 -18.93
C GLN A 190 1.29 -9.23 -19.78
N ASP A 191 1.16 -8.10 -20.47
CA ASP A 191 2.24 -7.50 -21.24
C ASP A 191 3.39 -7.05 -20.32
N ALA A 192 3.08 -6.46 -19.16
CA ALA A 192 4.09 -6.09 -18.18
C ALA A 192 4.84 -7.32 -17.62
N ILE A 193 4.12 -8.42 -17.35
CA ILE A 193 4.71 -9.70 -16.92
C ILE A 193 5.64 -10.23 -18.01
N LYS A 194 5.21 -10.23 -19.28
CA LYS A 194 6.03 -10.70 -20.39
C LYS A 194 7.33 -9.88 -20.52
N LEU A 195 7.24 -8.56 -20.41
CA LEU A 195 8.41 -7.69 -20.40
C LEU A 195 9.33 -7.94 -19.19
N ALA A 196 8.77 -8.28 -18.03
CA ALA A 196 9.56 -8.66 -16.86
C ALA A 196 10.24 -10.03 -17.03
N GLN A 197 9.57 -11.01 -17.63
CA GLN A 197 10.14 -12.31 -18.01
C GLN A 197 11.33 -12.14 -18.96
N GLU A 198 11.23 -11.19 -19.90
CA GLU A 198 12.32 -10.82 -20.83
C GLU A 198 13.40 -9.93 -20.19
N SER A 199 13.32 -9.65 -18.88
CA SER A 199 14.22 -8.76 -18.14
C SER A 199 14.28 -7.32 -18.68
N ILE A 200 13.25 -6.89 -19.42
CA ILE A 200 13.13 -5.54 -19.98
C ILE A 200 12.59 -4.56 -18.93
N LEU A 201 11.63 -5.01 -18.11
CA LEU A 201 11.07 -4.25 -16.99
C LEU A 201 11.40 -4.93 -15.65
N PRO A 202 11.62 -4.17 -14.57
CA PRO A 202 11.74 -4.75 -13.24
C PRO A 202 10.38 -5.28 -12.77
N VAL A 203 10.38 -6.35 -11.98
CA VAL A 203 9.15 -6.95 -11.41
C VAL A 203 8.37 -5.94 -10.58
N SER A 204 9.03 -4.99 -9.92
CA SER A 204 8.35 -3.92 -9.19
C SER A 204 7.39 -3.13 -10.09
N SER A 205 7.72 -2.92 -11.37
CA SER A 205 6.82 -2.25 -12.31
C SER A 205 5.55 -3.05 -12.61
N VAL A 206 5.59 -4.38 -12.54
CA VAL A 206 4.39 -5.21 -12.65
C VAL A 206 3.48 -4.99 -11.44
N TYR A 207 4.07 -4.97 -10.24
CA TYR A 207 3.33 -4.76 -9.00
C TYR A 207 2.84 -3.33 -8.80
N ASP A 208 3.54 -2.32 -9.32
CA ASP A 208 3.13 -0.91 -9.29
C ASP A 208 1.88 -0.64 -10.12
N LEU A 209 1.53 -1.55 -11.07
CA LEU A 209 0.29 -1.47 -11.84
C LEU A 209 -0.93 -1.95 -11.04
N TRP A 210 -0.75 -2.63 -9.92
CA TRP A 210 -1.84 -3.10 -9.08
C TRP A 210 -2.51 -1.92 -8.35
N PRO A 211 -3.85 -1.85 -8.29
CA PRO A 211 -4.52 -0.79 -7.57
C PRO A 211 -4.19 -0.89 -6.07
N ASP A 212 -3.72 0.22 -5.49
CA ASP A 212 -3.55 0.32 -4.04
C ASP A 212 -4.93 0.47 -3.39
N ILE A 213 -5.49 -0.65 -2.95
CA ILE A 213 -6.81 -0.73 -2.33
C ILE A 213 -6.95 0.23 -1.16
N THR A 214 -5.88 0.52 -0.41
CA THR A 214 -5.98 1.44 0.73
C THR A 214 -6.16 2.90 0.34
N GLN A 215 -5.63 3.30 -0.81
CA GLN A 215 -5.84 4.65 -1.33
C GLN A 215 -7.23 4.83 -1.95
N ILE A 216 -7.92 3.73 -2.27
CA ILE A 216 -9.20 3.76 -3.00
C ILE A 216 -10.38 3.35 -2.11
N LYS A 217 -10.14 2.73 -0.94
CA LYS A 217 -11.18 2.21 -0.04
C LYS A 217 -12.27 3.22 0.36
N HIS A 218 -11.96 4.52 0.37
CA HIS A 218 -12.91 5.59 0.67
C HIS A 218 -13.68 6.11 -0.55
N LYS A 219 -13.49 5.51 -1.73
CA LYS A 219 -14.12 5.88 -3.00
C LYS A 219 -14.93 4.70 -3.52
N ASP A 220 -16.14 4.51 -3.02
CA ASP A 220 -16.98 3.31 -3.20
C ASP A 220 -17.03 2.78 -4.64
N LYS A 221 -17.29 3.66 -5.62
CA LYS A 221 -17.39 3.27 -7.04
C LYS A 221 -16.03 2.81 -7.61
N TRP A 222 -14.95 3.53 -7.32
CA TRP A 222 -13.61 3.18 -7.77
C TRP A 222 -13.04 1.94 -7.05
N TYR A 223 -13.40 1.76 -5.78
CA TYR A 223 -13.07 0.57 -5.02
C TYR A 223 -13.71 -0.67 -5.65
N THR A 224 -14.99 -0.57 -6.01
CA THR A 224 -15.73 -1.64 -6.71
C THR A 224 -15.09 -1.97 -8.06
N VAL A 225 -14.75 -0.96 -8.87
CA VAL A 225 -14.06 -1.17 -10.15
C VAL A 225 -12.71 -1.87 -9.97
N ALA A 226 -11.89 -1.43 -9.01
CA ALA A 226 -10.59 -2.02 -8.74
C ALA A 226 -10.70 -3.49 -8.31
N LEU A 227 -11.66 -3.80 -7.42
CA LEU A 227 -11.93 -5.18 -7.02
C LEU A 227 -12.42 -6.04 -8.19
N ASN A 228 -13.32 -5.52 -9.02
CA ASN A 228 -13.84 -6.24 -10.19
C ASN A 228 -12.70 -6.58 -11.18
N ALA A 229 -11.79 -5.63 -11.44
CA ALA A 229 -10.63 -5.86 -12.29
C ALA A 229 -9.69 -6.94 -11.74
N LEU A 230 -9.37 -6.90 -10.44
CA LEU A 230 -8.53 -7.91 -9.78
C LEU A 230 -9.21 -9.28 -9.72
N GLN A 231 -10.50 -9.33 -9.42
CA GLN A 231 -11.28 -10.58 -9.43
C GLN A 231 -11.31 -11.19 -10.84
N HIS A 232 -11.42 -10.37 -11.88
CA HIS A 232 -11.33 -10.83 -13.25
C HIS A 232 -9.95 -11.44 -13.55
N LEU A 233 -8.87 -10.77 -13.14
CA LEU A 233 -7.50 -11.29 -13.26
C LEU A 233 -7.36 -12.68 -12.62
N PHE A 234 -7.87 -12.86 -11.40
CA PHE A 234 -7.77 -14.15 -10.69
C PHE A 234 -8.63 -15.26 -11.30
N ARG A 235 -9.80 -14.94 -11.87
CA ARG A 235 -10.66 -15.93 -12.56
C ARG A 235 -9.98 -16.54 -13.77
N GLN A 236 -9.09 -15.80 -14.44
CA GLN A 236 -8.35 -16.28 -15.61
C GLN A 236 -7.20 -17.22 -15.26
N LYS A 237 -6.91 -17.45 -13.97
CA LYS A 237 -5.83 -18.35 -13.48
C LYS A 237 -4.45 -18.03 -14.09
N VAL A 238 -4.19 -16.75 -14.32
CA VAL A 238 -2.93 -16.29 -14.91
C VAL A 238 -1.81 -16.34 -13.87
N ALA A 239 -0.60 -16.64 -14.32
CA ALA A 239 0.62 -16.54 -13.52
C ALA A 239 0.97 -15.06 -13.31
N VAL A 240 0.76 -14.55 -12.10
CA VAL A 240 0.87 -13.11 -11.78
C VAL A 240 1.82 -12.82 -10.62
N LEU A 241 2.38 -13.85 -9.99
CA LEU A 241 3.26 -13.71 -8.83
C LEU A 241 4.67 -14.14 -9.19
N SER A 242 5.63 -13.26 -8.99
CA SER A 242 7.05 -13.53 -9.20
C SER A 242 7.61 -14.43 -8.10
N LEU A 243 8.44 -15.39 -8.50
CA LEU A 243 9.17 -16.26 -7.59
C LEU A 243 10.34 -15.52 -6.92
N ALA A 244 10.61 -15.87 -5.66
CA ALA A 244 11.72 -15.32 -4.88
C ALA A 244 13.10 -15.84 -5.32
N LYS A 245 13.13 -17.03 -5.94
CA LYS A 245 14.35 -17.68 -6.44
C LYS A 245 14.78 -17.16 -7.82
N ASP A 246 13.82 -16.68 -8.60
CA ASP A 246 14.02 -16.15 -9.93
C ASP A 246 12.88 -15.18 -10.23
N GLU A 247 13.20 -13.88 -10.24
CA GLU A 247 12.23 -12.82 -10.43
C GLU A 247 11.63 -12.78 -11.84
N THR A 248 12.26 -13.48 -12.80
CA THR A 248 11.71 -13.59 -14.16
C THR A 248 10.63 -14.66 -14.26
N MET A 249 10.49 -15.54 -13.27
CA MET A 249 9.54 -16.64 -13.31
C MET A 249 8.28 -16.31 -12.52
N PHE A 250 7.13 -16.37 -13.21
CA PHE A 250 5.83 -16.09 -12.64
C PHE A 250 5.01 -17.37 -12.46
N ILE A 251 4.25 -17.44 -11.38
CA ILE A 251 3.37 -18.57 -11.05
C ILE A 251 1.97 -18.09 -10.67
N THR A 252 1.02 -19.02 -10.69
CA THR A 252 -0.35 -18.73 -10.27
C THR A 252 -0.45 -18.63 -8.74
N PRO A 253 -1.43 -17.90 -8.19
CA PRO A 253 -1.67 -17.86 -6.73
C PRO A 253 -1.84 -19.25 -6.10
N ALA A 254 -2.43 -20.21 -6.83
CA ALA A 254 -2.66 -21.58 -6.33
C ALA A 254 -1.37 -22.40 -6.14
N GLU A 255 -0.31 -22.08 -6.90
CA GLU A 255 0.99 -22.76 -6.84
C GLU A 255 1.97 -22.09 -5.88
N ALA A 256 1.64 -20.88 -5.43
CA ALA A 256 2.51 -20.02 -4.63
C ALA A 256 2.52 -20.40 -3.15
N VAL A 257 3.66 -20.17 -2.52
CA VAL A 257 3.84 -20.18 -1.07
C VAL A 257 4.04 -18.74 -0.62
N PHE A 258 3.08 -18.22 0.14
CA PHE A 258 3.05 -16.82 0.57
C PHE A 258 3.89 -16.62 1.85
N PRO A 259 4.60 -15.47 1.97
CA PRO A 259 5.33 -15.11 3.18
C PRO A 259 4.46 -15.14 4.46
N CYS A 260 5.11 -15.23 5.61
CA CYS A 260 4.48 -15.25 6.93
C CYS A 260 3.61 -14.00 7.16
N ASN A 261 2.39 -14.16 7.67
CA ASN A 261 1.44 -13.06 7.93
C ASN A 261 1.56 -12.46 9.35
N GLY A 262 2.76 -12.37 9.94
CA GLY A 262 2.93 -11.99 11.35
C GLY A 262 4.10 -11.03 11.63
N PRO A 263 4.16 -10.44 12.84
CA PRO A 263 5.29 -9.63 13.28
C PRO A 263 6.50 -10.55 13.50
N THR A 264 7.27 -10.74 12.44
CA THR A 264 8.47 -11.58 12.43
C THR A 264 9.67 -10.67 12.22
N SER A 265 10.76 -10.89 12.96
CA SER A 265 11.96 -10.05 12.82
C SER A 265 12.53 -10.15 11.40
N PRO A 266 13.19 -9.09 10.89
CA PRO A 266 13.80 -9.11 9.55
C PRO A 266 14.77 -10.28 9.36
N ASP A 267 15.52 -10.65 10.40
CA ASP A 267 16.49 -11.73 10.37
C ASP A 267 15.81 -13.11 10.21
N ILE A 268 14.71 -13.33 10.93
CA ILE A 268 13.91 -14.55 10.78
C ILE A 268 13.29 -14.62 9.38
N LEU A 269 12.74 -13.51 8.87
CA LEU A 269 12.20 -13.48 7.51
C LEU A 269 13.27 -13.77 6.46
N ALA A 270 14.49 -13.25 6.64
CA ALA A 270 15.62 -13.52 5.77
C ALA A 270 16.04 -14.99 5.82
N ALA A 271 16.12 -15.59 7.02
CA ALA A 271 16.43 -17.01 7.20
C ALA A 271 15.38 -17.93 6.56
N ILE A 272 14.08 -17.62 6.74
CA ILE A 272 12.98 -18.33 6.08
C ILE A 272 13.11 -18.23 4.56
N LYS A 273 13.34 -17.02 4.03
CA LYS A 273 13.49 -16.79 2.59
C LYS A 273 14.65 -17.61 2.02
N ARG A 274 15.85 -17.52 2.64
CA ARG A 274 17.04 -18.29 2.21
C ARG A 274 16.77 -19.79 2.17
N THR A 275 16.12 -20.30 3.22
CA THR A 275 15.83 -21.73 3.38
C THR A 275 14.84 -22.24 2.34
N LEU A 276 13.73 -21.52 2.14
CA LEU A 276 12.71 -21.95 1.17
C LEU A 276 13.23 -21.86 -0.27
N VAL A 277 14.00 -20.82 -0.58
CA VAL A 277 14.66 -20.67 -1.90
C VAL A 277 15.66 -21.80 -2.15
N SER A 278 16.51 -22.16 -1.16
CA SER A 278 17.48 -23.24 -1.32
C SER A 278 16.83 -24.63 -1.44
N CYS A 279 15.67 -24.83 -0.83
CA CYS A 279 14.87 -26.05 -0.96
C CYS A 279 14.07 -26.11 -2.27
N GLY A 280 14.07 -25.04 -3.08
CA GLY A 280 13.37 -24.96 -4.37
C GLY A 280 11.88 -24.69 -4.26
N GLU A 281 11.38 -24.33 -3.07
CA GLU A 281 9.96 -24.04 -2.83
C GLU A 281 9.49 -22.81 -3.63
N ASN A 282 8.20 -22.78 -3.96
CA ASN A 282 7.57 -21.73 -4.75
C ASN A 282 7.25 -20.47 -3.92
N LEU A 283 8.24 -20.01 -3.14
CA LEU A 283 8.11 -18.79 -2.36
C LEU A 283 7.97 -17.58 -3.29
N VAL A 284 6.97 -16.74 -3.04
CA VAL A 284 6.75 -15.50 -3.81
C VAL A 284 7.23 -14.26 -3.07
N THR A 285 7.63 -13.23 -3.82
CA THR A 285 7.95 -11.90 -3.29
C THR A 285 6.81 -10.93 -3.59
N LEU A 286 6.26 -10.32 -2.55
CA LEU A 286 5.08 -9.45 -2.66
C LEU A 286 5.30 -8.14 -1.90
N PRO A 287 5.05 -6.98 -2.53
CA PRO A 287 4.85 -5.73 -1.81
C PRO A 287 3.59 -5.79 -0.93
N ASP A 288 3.59 -5.03 0.16
CA ASP A 288 2.44 -4.96 1.09
C ASP A 288 1.14 -4.48 0.42
N SER A 289 1.24 -3.63 -0.60
CA SER A 289 0.08 -3.20 -1.42
C SER A 289 -0.55 -4.38 -2.14
N VAL A 290 0.26 -5.22 -2.79
CA VAL A 290 -0.19 -6.41 -3.52
C VAL A 290 -0.77 -7.45 -2.58
N ALA A 291 -0.10 -7.72 -1.45
CA ALA A 291 -0.60 -8.67 -0.45
C ALA A 291 -1.99 -8.26 0.09
N ARG A 292 -2.19 -6.95 0.35
CA ARG A 292 -3.51 -6.41 0.74
C ARG A 292 -4.54 -6.54 -0.37
N ALA A 293 -4.17 -6.21 -1.61
CA ALA A 293 -5.05 -6.34 -2.77
C ALA A 293 -5.51 -7.80 -2.98
N MET A 294 -4.60 -8.75 -2.84
CA MET A 294 -4.93 -10.18 -2.90
C MET A 294 -5.87 -10.61 -1.78
N LYS A 295 -5.63 -10.16 -0.54
CA LYS A 295 -6.50 -10.48 0.60
C LYS A 295 -7.94 -10.01 0.41
N GLU A 296 -8.15 -8.87 -0.23
CA GLU A 296 -9.48 -8.28 -0.46
C GLU A 296 -10.17 -8.83 -1.72
N ALA A 297 -9.42 -9.14 -2.78
CA ALA A 297 -9.98 -9.50 -4.09
C ALA A 297 -9.94 -11.00 -4.44
N TYR A 298 -9.09 -11.80 -3.80
CA TYR A 298 -8.99 -13.24 -4.12
C TYR A 298 -10.08 -14.04 -3.39
N PRO A 299 -10.96 -14.79 -4.11
CA PRO A 299 -12.15 -15.43 -3.52
C PRO A 299 -11.90 -16.34 -2.32
N ASP A 300 -10.77 -17.05 -2.31
CA ASP A 300 -10.44 -18.07 -1.30
C ASP A 300 -9.06 -17.81 -0.68
N PHE A 301 -8.73 -16.56 -0.34
CA PHE A 301 -7.37 -16.18 0.07
C PHE A 301 -6.83 -17.03 1.23
N ASN A 302 -7.67 -17.34 2.22
CA ASN A 302 -7.26 -18.14 3.39
C ASN A 302 -6.94 -19.61 3.07
N THR A 303 -7.28 -20.09 1.86
CA THR A 303 -6.94 -21.45 1.40
C THR A 303 -5.57 -21.53 0.73
N LEU A 304 -4.97 -20.37 0.41
CA LEU A 304 -3.65 -20.29 -0.19
C LEU A 304 -2.58 -20.82 0.77
N LYS A 305 -1.50 -21.37 0.22
CA LYS A 305 -0.42 -21.91 1.04
C LYS A 305 0.41 -20.78 1.64
N HIS A 306 0.41 -20.67 2.95
CA HIS A 306 1.25 -19.72 3.67
C HIS A 306 2.40 -20.43 4.37
N VAL A 307 3.53 -19.73 4.50
CA VAL A 307 4.59 -20.17 5.40
C VAL A 307 4.06 -20.13 6.83
N THR A 308 4.06 -21.29 7.46
CA THR A 308 3.68 -21.50 8.87
C THR A 308 4.79 -22.26 9.58
N PRO A 309 4.85 -22.23 10.93
CA PRO A 309 5.77 -23.07 11.69
C PRO A 309 5.69 -24.56 11.33
N THR A 310 4.48 -25.13 11.20
CA THR A 310 4.28 -26.52 10.74
C THR A 310 4.87 -26.75 9.35
N TYR A 311 4.55 -25.87 8.38
CA TYR A 311 5.09 -25.97 7.02
C TYR A 311 6.61 -25.99 7.00
N LEU A 312 7.24 -25.08 7.76
CA LEU A 312 8.69 -24.99 7.79
C LEU A 312 9.33 -26.20 8.46
N ARG A 313 8.72 -26.75 9.54
CA ARG A 313 9.18 -28.01 10.15
C ARG A 313 9.18 -29.17 9.14
N ASP A 314 8.15 -29.27 8.30
CA ASP A 314 8.06 -30.31 7.27
C ASP A 314 9.18 -30.17 6.21
N ILE A 315 9.45 -28.94 5.76
CA ILE A 315 10.57 -28.65 4.84
C ILE A 315 11.91 -29.00 5.48
N LEU A 316 12.16 -28.57 6.72
CA LEU A 316 13.40 -28.84 7.44
C LEU A 316 13.63 -30.34 7.65
N ARG A 317 12.56 -31.12 7.89
CA ARG A 317 12.67 -32.60 7.97
C ARG A 317 13.02 -33.23 6.62
N ARG A 318 12.45 -32.70 5.53
CA ARG A 318 12.64 -33.26 4.18
C ARG A 318 14.02 -33.01 3.61
N PHE A 319 14.55 -31.80 3.78
CA PHE A 319 15.81 -31.37 3.16
C PHE A 319 17.00 -31.39 4.13
N GLY A 320 16.74 -31.50 5.44
CA GLY A 320 17.76 -31.46 6.48
C GLY A 320 18.28 -30.04 6.75
N VAL A 321 19.08 -29.91 7.80
CA VAL A 321 19.56 -28.59 8.30
C VAL A 321 21.09 -28.45 8.23
N HIS A 322 21.78 -29.41 7.60
CA HIS A 322 23.26 -29.47 7.64
C HIS A 322 23.96 -28.35 6.87
N VAL A 323 23.32 -27.81 5.83
CA VAL A 323 23.90 -26.77 4.94
C VAL A 323 23.65 -25.34 5.47
N MET A 324 22.88 -25.21 6.56
CA MET A 324 22.44 -23.92 7.09
C MET A 324 23.48 -23.29 8.02
N SER A 325 23.58 -21.96 8.02
CA SER A 325 24.38 -21.23 9.00
C SER A 325 23.80 -21.39 10.42
N GLN A 326 24.65 -21.18 11.44
CA GLN A 326 24.22 -21.21 12.83
C GLN A 326 23.13 -20.15 13.10
N ASP A 327 23.31 -18.94 12.58
CA ASP A 327 22.34 -17.84 12.73
C ASP A 327 20.98 -18.17 12.10
N ASP A 328 20.99 -18.82 10.92
CA ASP A 328 19.75 -19.25 10.27
C ASP A 328 19.04 -20.32 11.10
N LYS A 329 19.78 -21.29 11.66
CA LYS A 329 19.20 -22.31 12.55
C LYS A 329 18.54 -21.72 13.77
N LEU A 330 19.18 -20.74 14.42
CA LEU A 330 18.62 -20.06 15.60
C LEU A 330 17.37 -19.24 15.25
N SER A 331 17.44 -18.49 14.15
CA SER A 331 16.31 -17.69 13.66
C SER A 331 15.12 -18.57 13.29
N LEU A 332 15.37 -19.69 12.61
CA LEU A 332 14.32 -20.66 12.27
C LEU A 332 13.78 -21.37 13.49
N LEU A 333 14.63 -21.72 14.46
CA LEU A 333 14.20 -22.34 15.71
C LEU A 333 13.17 -21.48 16.44
N GLU A 334 13.44 -20.18 16.59
CA GLU A 334 12.50 -19.26 17.22
C GLU A 334 11.15 -19.25 16.48
N TYR A 335 11.19 -19.19 15.14
CA TYR A 335 9.98 -19.22 14.33
C TYR A 335 9.19 -20.54 14.47
N ILE A 336 9.85 -21.70 14.39
CA ILE A 336 9.17 -23.00 14.52
C ILE A 336 8.70 -23.29 15.93
N LEU A 337 9.14 -22.56 16.96
CA LEU A 337 8.62 -22.70 18.32
C LEU A 337 7.37 -21.84 18.56
N SER A 338 7.15 -20.80 17.74
CA SER A 338 6.15 -19.76 17.97
C SER A 338 4.69 -20.24 18.02
N ASP A 339 4.35 -21.37 17.38
CA ASP A 339 2.97 -21.92 17.41
C ASP A 339 2.71 -22.88 18.58
N GLY A 340 3.72 -23.15 19.42
CA GLY A 340 3.60 -24.00 20.61
C GLY A 340 3.38 -25.49 20.32
N LYS A 341 3.44 -25.93 19.05
CA LYS A 341 3.23 -27.34 18.66
C LYS A 341 4.51 -28.16 18.78
N TYR A 342 5.08 -28.20 19.97
CA TYR A 342 6.42 -28.78 20.21
C TYR A 342 6.56 -30.25 19.80
N ARG A 343 5.49 -31.06 19.83
CA ARG A 343 5.56 -32.48 19.41
C ARG A 343 5.98 -32.65 17.96
N GLU A 344 5.70 -31.67 17.09
CA GLU A 344 6.11 -31.71 15.69
C GLU A 344 7.62 -31.48 15.50
N LEU A 345 8.37 -31.16 16.57
CA LEU A 345 9.82 -31.01 16.49
C LEU A 345 10.57 -32.34 16.42
N GLU A 346 9.90 -33.46 16.71
CA GLU A 346 10.55 -34.76 16.84
C GLU A 346 11.47 -35.09 15.66
N GLY A 347 12.73 -35.39 15.98
CA GLY A 347 13.77 -35.74 15.02
C GLY A 347 14.46 -34.56 14.31
N LEU A 348 14.03 -33.32 14.51
CA LEU A 348 14.71 -32.14 13.94
C LEU A 348 16.01 -31.83 14.68
N GLN A 349 17.12 -31.69 13.95
CA GLN A 349 18.44 -31.34 14.50
C GLN A 349 18.62 -29.83 14.69
N LEU A 350 17.77 -29.22 15.52
CA LEU A 350 17.74 -27.76 15.73
C LEU A 350 17.83 -27.35 17.20
N LEU A 351 18.11 -28.27 18.12
CA LEU A 351 18.28 -27.96 19.54
C LEU A 351 19.72 -27.45 19.79
N PRO A 352 19.94 -26.15 20.06
CA PRO A 352 21.27 -25.57 20.15
C PRO A 352 21.91 -25.85 21.51
N LEU A 353 23.23 -25.97 21.53
CA LEU A 353 24.03 -26.15 22.74
C LEU A 353 25.17 -25.12 22.82
N SER A 354 25.65 -24.88 24.03
CA SER A 354 26.65 -23.85 24.33
C SER A 354 28.02 -24.11 23.67
N ASP A 355 28.28 -25.34 23.21
CA ASP A 355 29.46 -25.68 22.42
C ASP A 355 29.31 -25.37 20.92
N GLY A 356 28.18 -24.78 20.51
CA GLY A 356 27.85 -24.44 19.13
C GLY A 356 27.26 -25.60 18.32
N SER A 357 27.15 -26.80 18.92
CA SER A 357 26.53 -27.95 18.25
C SER A 357 24.99 -27.87 18.29
N PHE A 358 24.36 -28.66 17.41
CA PHE A 358 22.91 -28.81 17.34
C PHE A 358 22.54 -30.28 17.48
N ARG A 359 21.62 -30.56 18.41
CA ARG A 359 21.09 -31.91 18.68
C ARG A 359 19.68 -32.09 18.13
N CYS A 360 19.25 -33.34 18.10
CA CYS A 360 17.92 -33.69 17.65
C CYS A 360 16.92 -33.54 18.79
N PHE A 361 15.70 -33.07 18.49
CA PHE A 361 14.60 -33.16 19.45
C PHE A 361 14.16 -34.63 19.57
N THR A 362 14.79 -35.39 20.47
CA THR A 362 14.44 -36.78 20.78
C THR A 362 14.53 -37.06 22.28
N ASN A 363 14.12 -38.26 22.71
CA ASN A 363 14.26 -38.72 24.09
C ASN A 363 15.57 -39.48 24.37
N ARG A 364 16.54 -39.47 23.44
CA ARG A 364 17.81 -40.17 23.62
C ARG A 364 18.72 -39.42 24.59
N GLU A 365 19.47 -40.15 25.41
CA GLU A 365 20.44 -39.57 26.35
C GLU A 365 21.49 -38.70 25.67
N GLU A 366 21.91 -39.05 24.45
CA GLU A 366 22.83 -38.26 23.64
C GLU A 366 22.26 -36.91 23.22
N ASP A 367 20.95 -36.72 23.22
CA ASP A 367 20.25 -35.48 22.85
C ASP A 367 19.94 -34.58 24.07
N THR A 368 20.55 -34.86 25.24
CA THR A 368 20.30 -34.09 26.46
C THR A 368 20.71 -32.62 26.34
N ALA A 369 19.75 -31.72 26.61
CA ALA A 369 19.95 -30.28 26.74
C ALA A 369 19.44 -29.76 28.10
N LEU A 370 20.29 -29.04 28.82
CA LEU A 370 20.02 -28.48 30.14
C LEU A 370 19.72 -26.98 30.02
N ILE A 371 18.72 -26.53 30.78
CA ILE A 371 18.32 -25.12 30.87
C ILE A 371 18.56 -24.65 32.29
N ASP A 372 19.54 -23.79 32.48
CA ASP A 372 19.87 -23.19 33.76
C ASP A 372 18.91 -22.06 34.16
N SER A 373 18.99 -21.69 35.43
CA SER A 373 18.21 -20.61 36.02
C SER A 373 19.05 -19.86 37.06
N ASN A 374 18.53 -18.73 37.54
CA ASN A 374 19.19 -17.98 38.62
C ASN A 374 19.26 -18.80 39.93
N GLU A 375 18.34 -19.76 40.11
CA GLU A 375 18.31 -20.66 41.28
C GLU A 375 19.27 -21.84 41.09
N PHE A 376 19.39 -22.35 39.86
CA PHE A 376 20.25 -23.47 39.50
C PHE A 376 21.18 -23.06 38.34
N PRO A 377 22.23 -22.26 38.60
CA PRO A 377 23.12 -21.76 37.56
C PRO A 377 23.97 -22.90 36.98
N ARG A 378 24.30 -22.81 35.68
CA ARG A 378 25.18 -23.77 34.99
C ARG A 378 26.55 -23.92 35.66
N ALA A 379 26.99 -22.89 36.39
CA ALA A 379 28.20 -22.90 37.19
C ALA A 379 28.25 -24.08 38.17
N LEU A 380 27.11 -24.64 38.63
CA LEU A 380 27.06 -25.83 39.50
C LEU A 380 27.56 -27.11 38.82
N LEU A 381 27.54 -27.18 37.48
CA LEU A 381 27.92 -28.35 36.69
C LEU A 381 29.03 -28.01 35.67
N PRO A 382 30.26 -27.73 36.12
CA PRO A 382 31.33 -27.18 35.27
C PRO A 382 31.78 -28.11 34.15
N PHE A 383 31.59 -29.42 34.31
CA PHE A 383 31.92 -30.44 33.29
C PHE A 383 30.75 -30.79 32.36
N CYS A 384 29.63 -30.06 32.47
CA CYS A 384 28.43 -30.25 31.67
C CYS A 384 28.16 -29.06 30.74
N ASN A 385 29.09 -28.13 30.53
CA ASN A 385 28.89 -26.95 29.69
C ASN A 385 28.37 -27.28 28.29
N GLN A 386 28.85 -28.38 27.70
CA GLN A 386 28.40 -28.91 26.41
C GLN A 386 26.96 -29.45 26.39
N LEU A 387 26.31 -29.56 27.55
CA LEU A 387 24.90 -29.98 27.66
C LEU A 387 23.97 -28.78 27.84
N PHE A 388 24.47 -27.59 28.19
CA PHE A 388 23.62 -26.43 28.39
C PHE A 388 23.25 -25.76 27.07
N ILE A 389 22.03 -25.20 27.00
CA ILE A 389 21.64 -24.30 25.91
C ILE A 389 22.49 -23.01 25.91
N PRO A 390 22.74 -22.35 24.76
CA PRO A 390 23.51 -21.11 24.72
C PRO A 390 22.89 -19.99 25.57
N ASP A 391 23.76 -19.15 26.16
CA ASP A 391 23.36 -18.00 27.00
C ASP A 391 22.82 -16.81 26.19
N ASP A 392 23.14 -16.74 24.89
CA ASP A 392 22.83 -15.66 23.98
C ASP A 392 21.53 -15.88 23.17
N LEU A 393 20.77 -16.94 23.48
CA LEU A 393 19.48 -17.18 22.87
C LEU A 393 18.48 -16.06 23.21
N SER A 394 17.56 -15.79 22.28
CA SER A 394 16.51 -14.81 22.52
C SER A 394 15.64 -15.23 23.71
N PRO A 395 15.12 -14.26 24.51
CA PRO A 395 14.23 -14.56 25.62
C PRO A 395 12.97 -15.34 25.18
N VAL A 396 12.48 -15.09 23.97
CA VAL A 396 11.34 -15.80 23.37
C VAL A 396 11.66 -17.27 23.17
N CYS A 397 12.82 -17.57 22.57
CA CYS A 397 13.28 -18.93 22.34
C CYS A 397 13.51 -19.68 23.66
N ILE A 398 14.18 -19.06 24.64
CA ILE A 398 14.41 -19.64 25.97
C ILE A 398 13.08 -20.00 26.66
N ASN A 399 12.08 -19.12 26.59
CA ASN A 399 10.77 -19.37 27.19
C ASN A 399 10.07 -20.58 26.55
N HIS A 400 10.13 -20.71 25.22
CA HIS A 400 9.59 -21.88 24.53
C HIS A 400 10.32 -23.17 24.91
N LEU A 401 11.65 -23.16 25.03
CA LEU A 401 12.44 -24.31 25.47
C LEU A 401 12.13 -24.70 26.93
N LYS A 402 11.94 -23.72 27.82
CA LYS A 402 11.50 -23.96 29.21
C LYS A 402 10.11 -24.58 29.29
N GLU A 403 9.18 -24.12 28.46
CA GLU A 403 7.83 -24.69 28.36
C GLU A 403 7.84 -26.11 27.79
N LEU A 404 8.70 -26.38 26.81
CA LEU A 404 8.93 -27.71 26.24
C LEU A 404 9.46 -28.66 27.33
N ALA A 405 10.45 -28.24 28.12
CA ALA A 405 10.96 -28.99 29.26
C ALA A 405 9.91 -29.22 30.35
N ARG A 406 9.12 -28.19 30.69
CA ARG A 406 8.00 -28.30 31.65
C ARG A 406 6.93 -29.32 31.22
N LYS A 407 6.75 -29.50 29.90
CA LYS A 407 5.83 -30.50 29.33
C LYS A 407 6.45 -31.90 29.22
N ASN A 408 7.69 -32.09 29.69
CA ASN A 408 8.46 -33.34 29.58
C ASN A 408 8.53 -33.85 28.14
N LEU A 409 8.72 -32.93 27.18
CA LEU A 409 8.90 -33.28 25.78
C LEU A 409 10.40 -33.32 25.46
N PHE A 410 10.86 -34.40 24.84
CA PHE A 410 12.27 -34.62 24.50
C PHE A 410 13.20 -34.60 25.72
N LYS A 411 14.49 -34.81 25.53
CA LYS A 411 15.52 -34.71 26.58
C LYS A 411 15.97 -33.27 26.82
N VAL A 412 15.00 -32.35 26.93
CA VAL A 412 15.23 -30.96 27.32
C VAL A 412 14.77 -30.78 28.77
N ILE A 413 15.67 -30.32 29.63
CA ILE A 413 15.49 -30.39 31.08
C ILE A 413 15.67 -29.01 31.70
N ASN A 414 14.67 -28.56 32.46
CA ASN A 414 14.83 -27.41 33.35
C ASN A 414 15.62 -27.86 34.57
N MET A 415 16.72 -27.17 34.87
CA MET A 415 17.56 -27.50 36.01
C MET A 415 16.79 -27.38 37.32
N ASP A 416 16.92 -28.42 38.15
CA ASP A 416 16.44 -28.48 39.53
C ASP A 416 17.46 -29.18 40.44
N ALA A 417 17.15 -29.28 41.74
CA ALA A 417 18.05 -29.87 42.72
C ALA A 417 18.38 -31.35 42.45
N ASP A 418 17.43 -32.14 41.94
CA ASP A 418 17.63 -33.56 41.64
C ASP A 418 18.53 -33.72 40.41
N GLN A 419 18.33 -32.91 39.39
CA GLN A 419 19.17 -32.87 38.19
C GLN A 419 20.60 -32.44 38.50
N VAL A 420 20.80 -31.43 39.36
CA VAL A 420 22.14 -31.05 39.84
C VAL A 420 22.80 -32.23 40.55
N ALA A 421 22.10 -32.92 41.45
CA ALA A 421 22.67 -34.06 42.18
C ALA A 421 23.03 -35.23 41.26
N GLU A 422 22.16 -35.57 40.32
CA GLU A 422 22.38 -36.64 39.34
C GLU A 422 23.58 -36.35 38.43
N HIS A 423 23.61 -35.16 37.82
CA HIS A 423 24.68 -34.78 36.89
C HIS A 423 26.01 -34.56 37.63
N THR A 424 25.99 -33.98 38.84
CA THR A 424 27.21 -33.90 39.66
C THR A 424 27.78 -35.29 39.88
N ARG A 425 26.97 -36.25 40.35
CA ARG A 425 27.42 -37.65 40.54
C ARG A 425 27.99 -38.25 39.25
N ARG A 426 27.33 -38.03 38.11
CA ARG A 426 27.73 -38.58 36.82
C ARG A 426 29.01 -37.96 36.27
N TYR A 427 29.28 -36.69 36.52
CA TYR A 427 30.40 -35.93 35.93
C TYR A 427 31.48 -35.50 36.93
N LEU A 428 31.43 -35.97 38.18
CA LEU A 428 32.51 -35.80 39.16
C LEU A 428 33.88 -36.27 38.61
N PRO A 429 34.98 -35.63 39.02
CA PRO A 429 36.33 -36.04 38.66
C PRO A 429 36.57 -37.53 38.94
N GLN A 430 37.29 -38.19 38.02
CA GLN A 430 37.43 -39.66 38.06
C GLN A 430 38.25 -40.15 39.25
N ASP A 431 39.22 -39.35 39.70
CA ASP A 431 39.99 -39.56 40.91
C ASP A 431 39.12 -39.39 42.17
N TRP A 432 38.18 -38.45 42.18
CA TRP A 432 37.23 -38.28 43.29
C TRP A 432 36.31 -39.49 43.42
N LYS A 433 35.79 -40.02 42.29
CA LYS A 433 34.92 -41.22 42.28
C LYS A 433 35.61 -42.50 42.79
N LYS A 434 36.94 -42.59 42.66
CA LYS A 434 37.72 -43.77 43.08
C LYS A 434 38.08 -43.74 44.57
N THR A 435 37.83 -42.62 45.24
CA THR A 435 38.32 -42.39 46.60
C THR A 435 37.38 -43.00 47.62
N ARG A 436 37.84 -44.02 48.35
CA ARG A 436 37.04 -44.78 49.34
C ARG A 436 36.94 -44.11 50.72
N THR A 437 37.68 -43.02 50.93
CA THR A 437 37.92 -42.41 52.25
C THR A 437 37.05 -41.18 52.53
N GLY A 438 36.14 -40.81 51.63
CA GLY A 438 35.25 -39.65 51.79
C GLY A 438 35.95 -38.29 51.76
N LEU A 439 37.28 -38.25 51.53
CA LEU A 439 38.11 -37.05 51.46
C LEU A 439 38.75 -37.00 50.07
N VAL A 440 38.52 -35.92 49.34
CA VAL A 440 39.09 -35.70 48.00
C VAL A 440 40.10 -34.56 48.03
N ASN A 441 41.17 -34.67 47.25
CA ASN A 441 42.13 -33.59 47.07
C ASN A 441 41.66 -32.70 45.92
N TRP A 442 41.33 -31.45 46.24
CA TRP A 442 40.94 -30.46 45.25
C TRP A 442 42.13 -29.58 44.85
N ASP A 443 42.54 -29.71 43.60
CA ASP A 443 43.58 -28.90 42.96
C ASP A 443 42.94 -27.96 41.93
N ILE A 444 42.96 -26.65 42.20
CA ILE A 444 42.38 -25.60 41.37
C ILE A 444 43.16 -25.40 40.06
N SER A 445 44.44 -25.81 40.02
CA SER A 445 45.26 -25.72 38.81
C SER A 445 45.00 -26.87 37.82
N ASN A 446 44.32 -27.93 38.28
CA ASN A 446 43.95 -29.07 37.44
C ASN A 446 42.65 -28.80 36.67
N SER A 447 42.74 -28.76 35.35
CA SER A 447 41.58 -28.63 34.44
C SER A 447 40.52 -29.73 34.59
N GLN A 448 40.84 -30.87 35.23
CA GLN A 448 39.90 -31.95 35.52
C GLN A 448 39.15 -31.75 36.86
N HIS A 449 39.46 -30.69 37.61
CA HIS A 449 38.77 -30.31 38.83
C HIS A 449 37.91 -29.06 38.63
N PRO A 450 36.84 -28.90 39.42
CA PRO A 450 36.02 -27.68 39.37
C PRO A 450 36.84 -26.41 39.67
N PRO A 451 36.51 -25.26 39.05
CA PRO A 451 37.17 -23.99 39.34
C PRO A 451 36.85 -23.48 40.74
N LEU A 452 37.63 -22.53 41.28
CA LEU A 452 37.45 -22.01 42.65
C LEU A 452 36.02 -21.50 42.90
N ASP A 453 35.46 -20.77 41.93
CA ASP A 453 34.13 -20.17 42.01
C ASP A 453 33.00 -21.22 42.13
N TRP A 454 33.23 -22.43 41.61
CA TRP A 454 32.29 -23.54 41.74
C TRP A 454 32.00 -23.87 43.19
N LEU A 455 33.02 -23.89 44.06
CA LEU A 455 32.85 -24.30 45.45
C LEU A 455 31.93 -23.34 46.21
N GLN A 456 31.99 -22.04 45.90
CA GLN A 456 31.13 -21.03 46.53
C GLN A 456 29.66 -21.24 46.13
N GLU A 457 29.39 -21.41 44.83
CA GLU A 457 28.04 -21.67 44.33
C GLU A 457 27.51 -23.02 44.80
N PHE A 458 28.35 -24.05 44.86
CA PHE A 458 27.98 -25.38 45.34
C PHE A 458 27.61 -25.36 46.83
N TRP A 459 28.38 -24.68 47.68
CA TRP A 459 28.04 -24.52 49.11
C TRP A 459 26.76 -23.73 49.32
N LYS A 460 26.54 -22.67 48.53
CA LYS A 460 25.30 -21.90 48.56
C LYS A 460 24.10 -22.79 48.22
N PHE A 461 24.21 -23.56 47.13
CA PHE A 461 23.19 -24.53 46.73
C PHE A 461 22.88 -25.57 47.82
N LEU A 462 23.91 -26.19 48.41
CA LEU A 462 23.72 -27.17 49.50
C LEU A 462 22.97 -26.58 50.70
N ASN A 463 23.38 -25.39 51.16
CA ASN A 463 22.76 -24.73 52.30
C ASN A 463 21.30 -24.32 52.04
N THR A 464 20.96 -23.98 50.79
CA THR A 464 19.61 -23.55 50.43
C THR A 464 18.66 -24.74 50.24
N HIS A 465 19.09 -25.80 49.57
CA HIS A 465 18.22 -26.90 49.12
C HIS A 465 18.30 -28.18 49.98
N PHE A 466 19.40 -28.39 50.71
CA PHE A 466 19.62 -29.57 51.55
C PHE A 466 19.81 -29.17 53.02
N LYS A 467 18.77 -28.61 53.64
CA LYS A 467 18.77 -28.18 55.05
C LYS A 467 18.87 -29.33 56.06
N ASP A 468 18.47 -30.55 55.66
CA ASP A 468 18.71 -31.77 56.43
C ASP A 468 19.85 -32.56 55.78
N ALA A 469 20.99 -32.63 56.46
CA ALA A 469 22.17 -33.40 56.07
C ALA A 469 21.90 -34.91 55.84
N ASN A 470 20.71 -35.41 56.19
CA ASN A 470 20.27 -36.80 55.99
C ASN A 470 19.71 -37.09 54.59
N ARG A 471 19.51 -36.08 53.72
CA ARG A 471 19.12 -36.28 52.30
C ARG A 471 20.26 -36.11 51.32
N VAL A 472 21.47 -35.81 51.79
CA VAL A 472 22.68 -35.94 50.96
C VAL A 472 22.93 -37.44 50.79
N PRO A 473 22.85 -38.01 49.57
CA PRO A 473 23.24 -39.39 49.37
C PRO A 473 24.73 -39.46 49.71
N TYR A 474 25.10 -40.24 50.71
CA TYR A 474 26.50 -40.55 51.01
C TYR A 474 27.21 -40.88 49.69
N ALA A 475 28.17 -40.05 49.33
CA ALA A 475 29.03 -40.20 48.16
C ALA A 475 30.03 -41.34 48.37
#